data_AF-A0A6A1WR32-F1
#
_entry.id   AF-A0A6A1WR32-F1
#
_cell.length_a   1.000
_cell.length_b   1.000
_cell.length_c   1.000
_cell.angle_alpha   90.00
_cell.angle_beta   90.00
_cell.angle_gamma   90.00
#
_symmetry.space_group_name_H-M   'P 1'
#
loop_
_entity.id
_entity.type
_entity.pdbx_description
1 polymer ?
#
loop_
_entity_poly.entity_id
_entity_poly.type
_entity_poly.pdbx_seq_one_letter_code
_entity_poly.pdbx_strand_id
1 'polypeptide(L)'
;MWKLTNLQHLDIAGTGIKKMPEQLGSLKCLNTLTKFMVGEGSGSSIRELGKLKSLQGTLSISQLQNVVPPKDAMNAGLKDKKYLEKLALEWDAKTLRPKSERIVLESLRPHTSLKRLTIKGFGGGIFPDWVGHQFASLHLWEYKNISSLPPFDQLCSLKELSIVGLMELLQWVVSFVAIVVLVLLRFSHLEA
;
A
#
# COMPACT_ATOMS: atom_id res chain seq x y z
N MET A 1 11.14 -25.75 -11.04
CA MET A 1 12.26 -24.82 -10.79
C MET A 1 12.30 -23.77 -11.88
N TRP A 2 12.39 -22.49 -11.52
CA TRP A 2 12.55 -21.42 -12.51
C TRP A 2 14.01 -21.39 -12.95
N LYS A 3 14.26 -21.44 -14.26
CA LYS A 3 15.61 -21.33 -14.83
C LYS A 3 16.07 -19.88 -15.06
N LEU A 4 15.32 -18.91 -14.52
CA LEU A 4 15.48 -17.48 -14.78
C LEU A 4 16.20 -16.75 -13.63
N THR A 5 17.29 -17.31 -13.11
CA THR A 5 18.00 -16.77 -11.93
C THR A 5 18.55 -15.35 -12.16
N ASN A 6 18.80 -14.97 -13.41
CA ASN A 6 19.30 -13.65 -13.80
C ASN A 6 18.18 -12.66 -14.20
N LEU A 7 16.90 -13.01 -13.99
CA LEU A 7 15.80 -12.11 -14.29
C LEU A 7 15.87 -10.87 -13.39
N GLN A 8 15.96 -9.69 -14.00
CA GLN A 8 16.05 -8.42 -13.29
C GLN A 8 14.73 -7.65 -13.26
N HIS A 9 13.91 -7.80 -14.30
CA HIS A 9 12.68 -7.04 -14.43
C HIS A 9 11.53 -7.99 -14.78
N LEU A 10 10.50 -7.95 -13.94
CA LEU A 10 9.24 -8.62 -14.17
C LEU A 10 8.13 -7.58 -14.08
N ASP A 11 7.76 -7.01 -15.24
CA ASP A 11 6.62 -6.12 -15.34
C ASP A 11 5.38 -6.91 -15.72
N ILE A 12 4.42 -6.94 -14.80
CA ILE A 12 3.12 -7.58 -14.93
C ILE A 12 2.00 -6.60 -14.53
N ALA A 13 2.25 -5.30 -14.66
CA ALA A 13 1.26 -4.26 -14.46
C ALA A 13 0.13 -4.43 -15.48
N GLY A 14 -1.11 -4.14 -15.07
CA GLY A 14 -2.29 -4.29 -15.95
C GLY A 14 -2.68 -5.74 -16.28
N THR A 15 -1.92 -6.74 -15.84
CA THR A 15 -2.27 -8.15 -16.08
C THR A 15 -3.33 -8.67 -15.09
N GLY A 16 -4.14 -9.62 -15.56
CA GLY A 16 -5.14 -10.35 -14.79
C GLY A 16 -4.56 -11.53 -13.98
N ILE A 17 -3.27 -11.51 -13.64
CA ILE A 17 -2.64 -12.60 -12.89
C ILE A 17 -3.33 -12.81 -11.54
N LYS A 18 -3.63 -14.07 -11.22
CA LYS A 18 -4.39 -14.44 -10.01
C LYS A 18 -3.52 -14.98 -8.88
N LYS A 19 -2.37 -15.58 -9.21
CA LYS A 19 -1.40 -16.07 -8.22
C LYS A 19 0.02 -15.74 -8.66
N MET A 20 0.89 -15.53 -7.69
CA MET A 20 2.31 -15.62 -7.98
C MET A 20 2.70 -17.10 -8.11
N PRO A 21 3.65 -17.41 -8.99
CA PRO A 21 4.33 -18.70 -8.97
C PRO A 21 5.07 -18.94 -7.64
N GLU A 22 5.15 -20.21 -7.24
CA GLU A 22 5.88 -20.63 -6.04
C GLU A 22 7.38 -20.32 -6.16
N GLN A 23 8.01 -20.08 -5.01
CA GLN A 23 9.46 -19.82 -4.92
C GLN A 23 9.91 -18.57 -5.70
N LEU A 24 9.04 -17.60 -5.95
CA LEU A 24 9.40 -16.30 -6.56
C LEU A 24 10.59 -15.65 -5.84
N GLY A 25 10.69 -15.83 -4.51
CA GLY A 25 11.79 -15.34 -3.70
C GLY A 25 13.16 -15.95 -4.02
N SER A 26 13.24 -16.93 -4.91
CA SER A 26 14.49 -17.47 -5.44
C SER A 26 15.14 -16.58 -6.52
N LEU A 27 14.38 -15.65 -7.12
CA LEU A 27 14.87 -14.68 -8.09
C LEU A 27 15.68 -13.55 -7.42
N LYS A 28 16.89 -13.86 -6.97
CA LYS A 28 17.72 -12.92 -6.18
C LYS A 28 18.16 -11.67 -6.95
N CYS A 29 18.25 -11.75 -8.27
CA CYS A 29 18.61 -10.62 -9.13
C CYS A 29 17.42 -9.74 -9.52
N LEU A 30 16.20 -10.04 -9.03
CA LEU A 30 15.01 -9.28 -9.41
C LEU A 30 15.01 -7.90 -8.74
N ASN A 31 15.11 -6.88 -9.59
CA ASN A 31 15.13 -5.47 -9.21
C ASN A 31 13.76 -4.82 -9.42
N THR A 32 12.99 -5.24 -10.43
CA THR A 32 11.66 -4.68 -10.70
C THR A 32 10.61 -5.77 -10.65
N LEU A 33 9.58 -5.55 -9.83
CA LEU A 33 8.37 -6.34 -9.78
C LEU A 33 7.19 -5.39 -9.61
N THR A 34 6.36 -5.24 -10.63
CA THR A 34 5.28 -4.23 -10.60
C THR A 34 4.03 -4.70 -9.84
N LYS A 35 3.80 -6.02 -9.71
CA LYS A 35 2.66 -6.58 -8.98
C LYS A 35 3.03 -7.85 -8.22
N PHE A 36 2.50 -8.02 -7.02
CA PHE A 36 2.62 -9.22 -6.19
C PHE A 36 1.24 -9.63 -5.67
N MET A 37 0.80 -10.85 -5.98
CA MET A 37 -0.46 -11.42 -5.51
C MET A 37 -0.22 -12.27 -4.27
N VAL A 38 -0.77 -11.89 -3.12
CA VAL A 38 -0.73 -12.73 -1.92
C VAL A 38 -1.68 -13.91 -2.10
N GLY A 39 -1.13 -15.12 -2.08
CA GLY A 39 -1.91 -16.34 -2.24
C GLY A 39 -2.71 -16.69 -0.98
N GLU A 40 -3.86 -17.32 -1.18
CA GLU A 40 -4.64 -17.94 -0.11
C GLU A 40 -4.08 -19.34 0.22
N GLY A 41 -4.05 -19.74 1.50
CA GLY A 41 -3.60 -21.07 1.93
C GLY A 41 -2.16 -21.39 1.55
N SER A 42 -1.94 -22.41 0.71
CA SER A 42 -0.63 -22.83 0.21
C SER A 42 -0.12 -22.01 -0.97
N GLY A 43 -0.82 -20.94 -1.35
CA GLY A 43 -0.37 -20.03 -2.41
C GLY A 43 0.90 -19.25 -2.04
N SER A 44 1.27 -18.27 -2.87
CA SER A 44 2.47 -17.46 -2.63
C SER A 44 2.36 -16.65 -1.35
N SER A 45 3.06 -17.15 -0.33
CA SER A 45 3.21 -16.46 0.94
C SER A 45 3.87 -15.10 0.74
N ILE A 46 3.40 -14.10 1.48
CA ILE A 46 4.02 -12.77 1.53
C ILE A 46 5.50 -12.83 1.96
N ARG A 47 5.92 -13.92 2.62
CA ARG A 47 7.32 -14.22 2.95
C ARG A 47 8.22 -14.32 1.72
N GLU A 48 7.69 -14.73 0.56
CA GLU A 48 8.44 -14.75 -0.70
C GLU A 48 8.86 -13.34 -1.14
N LEU A 49 7.99 -12.35 -0.92
CA LEU A 49 8.31 -10.95 -1.20
C LEU A 49 9.44 -10.42 -0.30
N GLY A 50 9.52 -10.89 0.95
CA GLY A 50 10.63 -10.58 1.85
C GLY A 50 11.99 -11.03 1.34
N LYS A 51 12.04 -12.09 0.55
CA LYS A 51 13.27 -12.63 -0.03
C LYS A 51 13.82 -11.78 -1.19
N LEU A 52 12.99 -10.89 -1.77
CA LEU A 52 13.33 -10.00 -2.88
C LEU A 52 13.77 -8.63 -2.33
N LYS A 53 15.04 -8.54 -1.93
CA LYS A 53 15.57 -7.36 -1.21
C LYS A 53 15.88 -6.16 -2.11
N SER A 54 16.22 -6.42 -3.37
CA SER A 54 16.69 -5.40 -4.33
C SER A 54 15.56 -4.69 -5.09
N LEU A 55 14.31 -4.91 -4.70
CA LEU A 55 13.17 -4.31 -5.39
C LEU A 55 13.22 -2.79 -5.34
N GLN A 56 13.00 -2.17 -6.51
CA GLN A 56 13.03 -0.74 -6.73
C GLN A 56 11.86 -0.27 -7.60
N GLY A 57 11.61 1.04 -7.56
CA GLY A 57 10.59 1.68 -8.39
C GLY A 57 9.18 1.47 -7.84
N THR A 58 8.31 0.80 -8.61
CA THR A 58 6.88 0.67 -8.28
C THR A 58 6.52 -0.78 -7.97
N LEU A 59 5.79 -0.99 -6.87
CA LEU A 59 5.25 -2.30 -6.47
C LEU A 59 3.79 -2.16 -6.03
N SER A 60 2.93 -3.03 -6.56
CA SER A 60 1.58 -3.26 -6.04
C SER A 60 1.51 -4.60 -5.31
N ILE A 61 0.97 -4.62 -4.10
CA ILE A 61 0.71 -5.84 -3.32
C ILE A 61 -0.80 -5.98 -3.18
N SER A 62 -1.35 -6.99 -3.85
CA SER A 62 -2.80 -7.22 -3.89
C SER A 62 -3.18 -8.47 -3.11
N GLN A 63 -4.46 -8.55 -2.75
CA GLN A 63 -5.06 -9.66 -1.98
C GLN A 63 -4.54 -9.75 -0.54
N LEU A 64 -4.27 -8.61 0.10
CA LEU A 64 -3.71 -8.55 1.44
C LEU A 64 -4.59 -9.17 2.55
N GLN A 65 -5.89 -9.37 2.30
CA GLN A 65 -6.77 -10.10 3.20
C GLN A 65 -6.39 -11.58 3.38
N ASN A 66 -5.55 -12.12 2.48
CA ASN A 66 -5.09 -13.51 2.50
C ASN A 66 -3.92 -13.75 3.47
N VAL A 67 -3.35 -12.70 4.09
CA VAL A 67 -2.24 -12.85 5.03
C VAL A 67 -2.73 -13.48 6.34
N VAL A 68 -2.37 -14.74 6.55
CA VAL A 68 -2.69 -15.52 7.75
C VAL A 68 -1.43 -16.23 8.25
N PRO A 69 -0.98 -16.00 9.49
CA PRO A 69 -1.52 -15.04 10.46
C PRO A 69 -1.26 -13.57 10.03
N PRO A 70 -2.09 -12.59 10.42
CA PRO A 70 -1.95 -11.18 10.00
C PRO A 70 -0.55 -10.57 10.23
N LYS A 71 0.11 -10.97 11.32
CA LYS A 71 1.47 -10.53 11.66
C LYS A 71 2.51 -10.95 10.62
N ASP A 72 2.25 -11.99 9.82
CA ASP A 72 3.19 -12.44 8.79
C ASP A 72 3.45 -11.39 7.72
N ALA A 73 2.62 -10.35 7.62
CA ALA A 73 2.85 -9.23 6.72
C ALA A 73 4.18 -8.51 6.96
N MET A 74 4.72 -8.55 8.19
CA MET A 74 6.05 -7.99 8.48
C MET A 74 7.16 -8.66 7.65
N ASN A 75 6.96 -9.93 7.26
CA ASN A 75 7.90 -10.66 6.41
C ASN A 75 7.92 -10.16 4.97
N ALA A 76 7.05 -9.23 4.57
CA ALA A 76 7.19 -8.52 3.29
C ALA A 76 8.50 -7.72 3.23
N GLY A 77 9.08 -7.34 4.38
CA GLY A 77 10.37 -6.63 4.45
C GLY A 77 10.36 -5.30 3.70
N LEU A 78 9.27 -4.53 3.78
CA LEU A 78 9.12 -3.26 3.07
C LEU A 78 10.03 -2.17 3.63
N LYS A 79 10.36 -2.23 4.92
CA LYS A 79 11.33 -1.34 5.57
C LYS A 79 12.73 -1.48 4.98
N ASP A 80 13.09 -2.62 4.41
CA ASP A 80 14.44 -2.87 3.88
C ASP A 80 14.58 -2.48 2.39
N LYS A 81 13.46 -2.18 1.72
CA LYS A 81 13.41 -1.88 0.26
C LYS A 81 13.59 -0.39 0.00
N LYS A 82 14.78 0.13 0.29
CA LYS A 82 15.11 1.57 0.22
C LYS A 82 14.95 2.22 -1.17
N TYR A 83 14.94 1.45 -2.24
CA TYR A 83 14.81 1.96 -3.61
C TYR A 83 13.37 1.88 -4.15
N LEU A 84 12.42 1.45 -3.32
CA LEU A 84 11.02 1.50 -3.67
C LEU A 84 10.51 2.94 -3.55
N GLU A 85 9.92 3.45 -4.63
CA GLU A 85 9.43 4.82 -4.72
C GLU A 85 7.92 4.90 -4.62
N LYS A 86 7.20 3.90 -5.15
CA LYS A 86 5.74 3.85 -5.21
C LYS A 86 5.24 2.50 -4.72
N LEU A 87 4.31 2.51 -3.76
CA LEU A 87 3.73 1.31 -3.18
C LEU A 87 2.20 1.39 -3.24
N ALA A 88 1.57 0.36 -3.78
CA ALA A 88 0.14 0.14 -3.64
C ALA A 88 -0.13 -1.08 -2.75
N LEU A 89 -1.01 -0.91 -1.76
CA LEU A 89 -1.50 -1.95 -0.86
C LEU A 89 -3.00 -2.14 -1.12
N GLU A 90 -3.39 -3.32 -1.58
CA GLU A 90 -4.75 -3.56 -2.06
C GLU A 90 -5.41 -4.76 -1.37
N TRP A 91 -6.59 -4.51 -0.81
CA TRP A 91 -7.50 -5.49 -0.23
C TRP A 91 -8.71 -5.70 -1.15
N ASP A 92 -9.34 -6.88 -1.04
CA ASP A 92 -10.67 -7.07 -1.62
C ASP A 92 -11.74 -6.45 -0.72
N ALA A 93 -12.36 -5.37 -1.20
CA ALA A 93 -13.42 -4.61 -0.52
C ALA A 93 -14.71 -5.42 -0.29
N LYS A 94 -14.83 -6.64 -0.82
CA LYS A 94 -15.95 -7.56 -0.58
C LYS A 94 -15.72 -8.45 0.65
N THR A 95 -14.47 -8.69 1.04
CA THR A 95 -14.11 -9.63 2.11
C THR A 95 -13.50 -8.88 3.31
N LEU A 96 -14.34 -8.17 4.05
CA LEU A 96 -13.91 -7.32 5.15
C LEU A 96 -13.46 -8.16 6.37
N ARG A 97 -12.23 -7.94 6.82
CA ARG A 97 -11.69 -8.51 8.06
C ARG A 97 -11.00 -7.41 8.90
N PRO A 98 -11.75 -6.43 9.44
CA PRO A 98 -11.18 -5.18 9.94
C PRO A 98 -10.01 -5.33 10.94
N LYS A 99 -10.16 -6.24 11.91
CA LYS A 99 -9.12 -6.51 12.93
C LYS A 99 -7.83 -7.05 12.30
N SER A 100 -7.95 -8.01 11.38
CA SER A 100 -6.80 -8.59 10.68
C SER A 100 -6.15 -7.59 9.75
N GLU A 101 -6.95 -6.85 8.98
CA GLU A 101 -6.45 -5.85 8.04
C GLU A 101 -5.67 -4.74 8.74
N ARG A 102 -6.14 -4.28 9.91
CA ARG A 102 -5.40 -3.31 10.73
C ARG A 102 -4.02 -3.84 11.12
N ILE A 103 -3.93 -5.10 11.56
CA ILE A 103 -2.65 -5.72 11.94
C ILE A 103 -1.73 -5.88 10.71
N VAL A 104 -2.30 -6.25 9.55
CA VAL A 104 -1.56 -6.36 8.29
C VAL A 104 -1.00 -4.99 7.90
N LEU A 105 -1.83 -3.94 7.87
CA LEU A 105 -1.41 -2.59 7.52
C LEU A 105 -0.33 -2.08 8.49
N GLU A 106 -0.52 -2.21 9.81
CA GLU A 106 0.51 -1.87 10.82
C GLU A 106 1.87 -2.55 10.51
N SER A 107 1.83 -3.81 10.09
CA SER A 107 3.03 -4.62 9.80
C SER A 107 3.70 -4.28 8.46
N LEU A 108 3.03 -3.54 7.57
CA LEU A 108 3.51 -3.20 6.21
C LEU A 108 4.14 -1.81 6.10
N ARG A 109 4.64 -1.26 7.21
CA ARG A 109 5.34 0.03 7.20
C ARG A 109 6.50 0.02 6.17
N PRO A 110 6.50 0.93 5.17
CA PRO A 110 7.55 1.01 4.16
C PRO A 110 8.81 1.69 4.68
N HIS A 111 9.88 1.64 3.89
CA HIS A 111 11.06 2.49 4.10
C HIS A 111 10.69 3.97 3.93
N THR A 112 11.39 4.86 4.63
CA THR A 112 11.12 6.31 4.67
C THR A 112 11.42 7.05 3.35
N SER A 113 12.05 6.38 2.40
CA SER A 113 12.31 6.92 1.05
C SER A 113 11.12 6.81 0.09
N LEU A 114 10.04 6.14 0.52
CA LEU A 114 8.85 5.98 -0.31
C LEU A 114 8.24 7.34 -0.62
N LYS A 115 8.02 7.62 -1.91
CA LYS A 115 7.47 8.91 -2.38
C LYS A 115 5.95 8.87 -2.44
N ARG A 116 5.37 7.74 -2.85
CA ARG A 116 3.93 7.58 -3.05
C ARG A 116 3.41 6.32 -2.38
N LEU A 117 2.35 6.49 -1.58
CA LEU A 117 1.58 5.41 -1.01
C LEU A 117 0.17 5.40 -1.61
N THR A 118 -0.32 4.21 -1.96
CA THR A 118 -1.69 3.97 -2.36
C THR A 118 -2.28 2.85 -1.51
N ILE A 119 -3.42 3.08 -0.87
CA ILE A 119 -4.15 2.07 -0.11
C ILE A 119 -5.54 1.93 -0.73
N LYS A 120 -5.93 0.71 -1.12
CA LYS A 120 -7.22 0.42 -1.74
C LYS A 120 -7.97 -0.69 -1.01
N GLY A 121 -9.27 -0.54 -0.86
CA GLY A 121 -10.13 -1.60 -0.32
C GLY A 121 -9.96 -1.87 1.18
N PHE A 122 -9.20 -1.03 1.90
CA PHE A 122 -8.94 -1.22 3.33
C PHE A 122 -10.20 -0.99 4.16
N GLY A 123 -10.60 -2.01 4.91
CA GLY A 123 -11.75 -2.03 5.80
C GLY A 123 -11.41 -2.02 7.29
N GLY A 124 -10.15 -1.78 7.66
CA GLY A 124 -9.70 -1.79 9.07
C GLY A 124 -10.12 -0.58 9.91
N GLY A 125 -10.70 0.45 9.28
CA GLY A 125 -11.33 1.62 9.91
C GLY A 125 -10.38 2.65 10.54
N ILE A 126 -9.25 2.19 11.09
CA ILE A 126 -8.23 3.00 11.76
C ILE A 126 -6.90 2.82 11.04
N PHE A 127 -6.32 3.93 10.59
CA PHE A 127 -4.98 3.94 9.99
C PHE A 127 -3.89 3.98 11.07
N PRO A 128 -2.77 3.28 10.85
CA PRO A 128 -1.61 3.39 11.73
C PRO A 128 -0.87 4.71 11.50
N ASP A 129 -0.18 5.19 12.52
CA ASP A 129 0.47 6.52 12.52
C ASP A 129 1.40 6.73 11.33
N TRP A 130 2.11 5.68 10.91
CA TRP A 130 3.05 5.75 9.80
C TRP A 130 2.41 6.13 8.45
N VAL A 131 1.09 5.96 8.27
CA VAL A 131 0.39 6.38 7.05
C VAL A 131 0.31 7.92 6.96
N GLY A 132 0.32 8.62 8.09
CA GLY A 132 0.34 10.08 8.19
C GLY A 132 1.73 10.71 8.09
N HIS A 133 2.75 9.96 7.67
CA HIS A 133 4.13 10.42 7.71
C HIS A 133 4.85 10.30 6.37
N GLN A 134 5.61 11.34 6.01
CA GLN A 134 6.78 11.31 5.12
C GLN A 134 6.55 11.02 3.62
N PHE A 135 5.32 10.79 3.16
CA PHE A 135 5.05 10.61 1.72
C PHE A 135 4.80 11.95 1.01
N ALA A 136 5.21 12.05 -0.25
CA ALA A 136 4.88 13.18 -1.12
C ALA A 136 3.49 13.04 -1.76
N SER A 137 3.03 11.81 -2.00
CA SER A 137 1.69 11.53 -2.51
C SER A 137 1.01 10.43 -1.69
N LEU A 138 -0.22 10.69 -1.24
CA LEU A 138 -1.06 9.73 -0.53
C LEU A 138 -2.38 9.54 -1.28
N HIS A 139 -2.61 8.31 -1.76
CA HIS A 139 -3.86 7.93 -2.38
C HIS A 139 -4.54 6.87 -1.53
N LEU A 140 -5.79 7.11 -1.23
CA LEU A 140 -6.61 6.25 -0.43
C LEU A 140 -7.85 6.00 -1.34
N TRP A 141 -8.26 4.76 -1.66
CA TRP A 141 -9.46 4.48 -2.47
C TRP A 141 -10.35 3.35 -1.91
N GLU A 142 -11.65 3.40 -2.19
CA GLU A 142 -12.65 2.32 -2.00
C GLU A 142 -12.73 1.75 -0.57
N TYR A 143 -12.98 2.58 0.43
CA TYR A 143 -13.06 2.15 1.82
C TYR A 143 -14.49 2.06 2.32
N LYS A 144 -14.69 1.13 3.26
CA LYS A 144 -15.94 0.96 3.99
C LYS A 144 -15.63 1.08 5.48
N ASN A 145 -16.50 1.72 6.26
CA ASN A 145 -16.35 1.87 7.71
C ASN A 145 -15.07 2.59 8.16
N ILE A 146 -14.66 3.68 7.51
CA ILE A 146 -13.59 4.53 8.07
C ILE A 146 -14.13 5.22 9.32
N SER A 147 -13.51 4.96 10.47
CA SER A 147 -13.79 5.65 11.72
C SER A 147 -12.90 6.88 11.92
N SER A 148 -11.71 6.90 11.32
CA SER A 148 -10.78 8.03 11.41
C SER A 148 -9.90 8.13 10.17
N LEU A 149 -9.65 9.36 9.72
CA LEU A 149 -8.62 9.62 8.71
C LEU A 149 -7.22 9.52 9.34
N PRO A 150 -6.16 9.29 8.55
CA PRO A 150 -4.79 9.38 9.04
C PRO A 150 -4.50 10.74 9.69
N PRO A 151 -3.56 10.81 10.66
CA PRO A 151 -3.09 12.07 11.21
C PRO A 151 -2.38 12.90 10.13
N PHE A 152 -3.13 13.81 9.49
CA PHE A 152 -2.63 14.67 8.41
C PHE A 152 -1.80 15.86 8.93
N ASP A 153 -1.91 16.15 10.22
CA ASP A 153 -1.16 17.19 10.94
C ASP A 153 0.36 17.00 10.84
N GLN A 154 0.81 15.80 10.47
CA GLN A 154 2.23 15.40 10.43
C GLN A 154 2.76 15.22 8.99
N LEU A 155 1.94 15.55 7.98
CA LEU A 155 2.26 15.42 6.56
C LEU A 155 3.00 16.66 5.99
N CYS A 156 4.11 17.05 6.61
CA CYS A 156 4.90 18.21 6.18
C CYS A 156 5.48 18.11 4.75
N SER A 157 5.52 16.90 4.17
CA SER A 157 6.08 16.65 2.83
C SER A 157 5.02 16.35 1.76
N LEU A 158 3.73 16.31 2.13
CA LEU A 158 2.67 15.89 1.22
C LEU A 158 2.35 16.98 0.19
N LYS A 159 2.46 16.60 -1.08
CA LYS A 159 2.14 17.44 -2.25
C LYS A 159 0.83 17.03 -2.91
N GLU A 160 0.40 15.79 -2.73
CA GLU A 160 -0.77 15.22 -3.40
C GLU A 160 -1.55 14.32 -2.45
N LEU A 161 -2.84 14.61 -2.28
CA LEU A 161 -3.78 13.80 -1.50
C LEU A 161 -4.98 13.45 -2.36
N SER A 162 -5.29 12.16 -2.48
CA SER A 162 -6.49 11.67 -3.17
C SER A 162 -7.25 10.72 -2.26
N ILE A 163 -8.52 11.03 -2.02
CA ILE A 163 -9.42 10.24 -1.19
C ILE A 163 -10.68 9.98 -2.03
N VAL A 164 -10.98 8.72 -2.34
CA VAL A 164 -12.13 8.33 -3.18
C VAL A 164 -12.89 7.19 -2.51
N GLY A 165 -14.23 7.25 -2.52
CA GLY A 165 -15.08 6.17 -2.00
C GLY A 165 -15.52 6.33 -0.54
N LEU A 166 -15.60 7.56 -0.02
CA LEU A 166 -16.20 7.87 1.28
C LEU A 166 -17.74 7.82 1.21
N MET A 167 -18.34 6.65 1.09
CA MET A 167 -19.81 6.55 0.99
C MET A 167 -20.57 6.70 2.33
N GLU A 168 -19.90 6.61 3.49
CA GLU A 168 -20.56 6.65 4.81
C GLU A 168 -20.32 7.93 5.64
N LEU A 169 -19.55 8.91 5.14
CA LEU A 169 -19.32 10.19 5.85
C LEU A 169 -20.36 11.28 5.52
N LEU A 170 -21.64 10.93 5.42
CA LEU A 170 -22.72 11.92 5.26
C LEU A 170 -22.97 12.78 6.52
N GLN A 171 -22.24 12.55 7.63
CA GLN A 171 -22.37 13.35 8.86
C GLN A 171 -21.29 14.44 9.02
N TRP A 172 -20.34 14.56 8.08
CA TRP A 172 -19.21 15.51 8.14
C TRP A 172 -19.17 16.52 6.98
N VAL A 173 -20.31 16.75 6.31
CA VAL A 173 -20.44 17.70 5.20
C VAL A 173 -19.99 19.13 5.59
N VAL A 174 -19.91 19.46 6.88
CA VAL A 174 -19.49 20.79 7.35
C VAL A 174 -17.95 20.92 7.55
N SER A 175 -17.16 19.84 7.53
CA SER A 175 -15.68 19.94 7.63
C SER A 175 -14.92 19.51 6.37
N PHE A 176 -15.59 18.88 5.40
CA PHE A 176 -14.92 18.37 4.19
C PHE A 176 -14.63 19.44 3.13
N VAL A 177 -15.47 20.47 3.02
CA VAL A 177 -15.17 21.62 2.15
C VAL A 177 -13.91 22.34 2.65
N ALA A 178 -13.71 22.42 3.96
CA ALA A 178 -12.53 23.07 4.52
C ALA A 178 -11.21 22.35 4.17
N ILE A 179 -11.16 21.02 4.13
CA ILE A 179 -9.90 20.28 3.86
C ILE A 179 -9.55 20.30 2.36
N VAL A 180 -10.52 20.12 1.46
CA VAL A 180 -10.27 20.23 0.02
C VAL A 180 -9.93 21.68 -0.37
N VAL A 181 -10.59 22.67 0.25
CA VAL A 181 -10.28 24.10 0.03
C VAL A 181 -8.96 24.51 0.70
N LEU A 182 -8.58 23.99 1.87
CA LEU A 182 -7.29 24.28 2.50
C LEU A 182 -6.11 23.68 1.72
N VAL A 183 -6.29 22.48 1.16
CA VAL A 183 -5.28 21.87 0.28
C VAL A 183 -5.19 22.62 -1.04
N LEU A 184 -6.25 23.20 -1.58
CA LEU A 184 -6.14 24.02 -2.80
C LEU A 184 -5.61 25.45 -2.53
N LEU A 185 -6.02 26.10 -1.44
CA LEU A 185 -5.60 27.47 -1.09
C LEU A 185 -4.13 27.58 -0.65
N ARG A 186 -3.56 26.54 -0.02
CA ARG A 186 -2.12 26.52 0.31
C ARG A 186 -1.24 26.45 -0.94
N PHE A 187 -1.71 25.86 -2.04
CA PHE A 187 -0.91 25.77 -3.27
C PHE A 187 -0.94 27.07 -4.07
N SER A 188 -2.02 27.85 -4.01
CA SER A 188 -2.09 29.16 -4.68
C SER A 188 -1.22 30.26 -4.04
N HIS A 189 -0.76 30.09 -2.80
CA HIS A 189 0.07 31.08 -2.10
C HIS A 189 1.57 30.76 -2.08
N LEU A 190 2.01 29.60 -2.59
CA LEU A 190 3.42 29.25 -2.74
C LEU A 190 4.00 29.58 -4.13
N GLU A 191 3.19 30.10 -5.05
CA GLU A 191 3.61 30.50 -6.41
C GLU A 191 3.61 32.02 -6.65
N ALA A 192 3.69 32.84 -5.58
CA ALA A 192 3.80 34.30 -5.69
C ALA A 192 5.02 34.84 -4.93
#